data_AF-A0A2E4BQ65-F1
#
_entry.id   AF-A0A2E4BQ65-F1
#
_cell.length_a   1.000
_cell.length_b   1.000
_cell.length_c   1.000
_cell.angle_alpha   90.00
_cell.angle_beta   90.00
_cell.angle_gamma   90.00
#
_symmetry.space_group_name_H-M   'P 1'
#
loop_
_entity.id
_entity.type
_entity.pdbx_description
1 polymer ?
#
loop_
_entity_poly.entity_id
_entity_poly.type
_entity_poly.pdbx_seq_one_letter_code
_entity_poly.pdbx_strand_id
1 'polypeptide(L)'
;MMKLLAVVTLLIAFLMIDVTHVRSMGNQDDTTSNPAKKDFADGKSAVYSGRFETAIRLLKKVVAQEPKNADAHNYIGFSYRKIGKLDLAASSYKQVFSINPDHKGALEYQGELFLKLGNLSGANENLAKLEKLCPSTCKELAELKRAIADFTATHGDRKGN
;
A
#
# COMPACT_ATOMS: atom_id res chain seq x y z
N MET A 1 76.27 -21.29 54.23
CA MET A 1 76.69 -21.59 52.84
C MET A 1 75.56 -21.26 51.89
N MET A 2 75.95 -20.71 50.75
CA MET A 2 75.20 -19.99 49.71
C MET A 2 74.22 -20.83 48.88
N LYS A 3 73.08 -20.23 48.48
CA LYS A 3 72.36 -20.29 47.18
C LYS A 3 70.92 -19.79 47.42
N LEU A 4 70.55 -18.54 47.14
CA LEU A 4 70.38 -17.89 45.83
C LEU A 4 69.41 -18.64 44.91
N LEU A 5 68.15 -18.21 44.85
CA LEU A 5 67.30 -18.06 43.64
C LEU A 5 65.94 -17.46 44.09
N ALA A 6 65.75 -16.16 43.89
CA ALA A 6 65.02 -15.59 42.75
C ALA A 6 63.49 -15.62 42.94
N VAL A 7 63.00 -14.60 43.65
CA VAL A 7 61.64 -14.10 43.57
C VAL A 7 61.53 -13.28 42.27
N VAL A 8 60.32 -13.21 41.71
CA VAL A 8 59.89 -12.41 40.55
C VAL A 8 59.98 -13.14 39.21
N THR A 9 58.87 -13.72 38.77
CA THR A 9 58.23 -13.25 37.53
C THR A 9 56.78 -13.73 37.41
N LEU A 10 55.97 -12.71 37.19
CA LEU A 10 54.52 -12.62 37.03
C LEU A 10 53.90 -13.65 36.08
N LEU A 11 52.77 -14.20 36.51
CA LEU A 11 51.78 -14.96 35.73
C LEU A 11 51.50 -14.28 34.39
N ILE A 12 51.73 -14.99 33.27
CA ILE A 12 51.09 -14.67 31.99
C ILE A 12 50.40 -15.93 31.51
N ALA A 13 49.10 -16.01 31.81
CA ALA A 13 48.21 -16.99 31.24
C ALA A 13 48.09 -16.73 29.74
N PHE A 14 48.43 -17.74 28.93
CA PHE A 14 48.09 -17.79 27.51
C PHE A 14 46.57 -17.85 27.37
N LEU A 15 45.94 -16.69 27.18
CA LEU A 15 44.56 -16.59 26.72
C LEU A 15 44.58 -16.42 25.21
N MET A 16 44.11 -17.48 24.55
CA MET A 16 43.86 -17.56 23.12
C MET A 16 43.05 -16.35 22.67
N ILE A 17 43.48 -15.78 21.54
CA ILE A 17 42.72 -14.78 20.79
C ILE A 17 41.46 -15.47 20.29
N ASP A 18 40.33 -15.24 20.95
CA ASP A 18 39.02 -15.54 20.39
C ASP A 18 38.47 -14.25 19.78
N VAL A 19 38.75 -14.03 18.50
CA VAL A 19 38.00 -13.07 17.68
C VAL A 19 36.62 -13.69 17.43
N THR A 20 35.77 -13.68 18.45
CA THR A 20 34.37 -14.07 18.30
C THR A 20 33.48 -12.86 18.54
N HIS A 21 33.09 -12.28 17.40
CA HIS A 21 31.89 -11.47 17.21
C HIS A 21 31.86 -10.10 17.90
N VAL A 22 32.34 -9.09 17.17
CA VAL A 22 31.56 -7.86 17.02
C VAL A 22 30.17 -8.28 16.59
N ARG A 23 29.24 -8.38 17.54
CA ARG A 23 27.82 -8.38 17.22
C ARG A 23 27.50 -6.93 16.93
N SER A 24 27.61 -6.58 15.65
CA SER A 24 26.94 -5.42 15.08
C SER A 24 25.54 -5.39 15.67
N MET A 25 25.22 -4.34 16.44
CA MET A 25 23.84 -3.97 16.73
C MET A 25 23.26 -3.47 15.40
N GLY A 26 22.98 -4.43 14.51
CA GLY A 26 22.14 -4.18 13.36
C GLY A 26 20.81 -3.69 13.90
N ASN A 27 20.42 -2.49 13.47
CA ASN A 27 19.06 -2.01 13.57
C ASN A 27 18.12 -3.17 13.25
N GLN A 28 17.37 -3.64 14.25
CA GLN A 28 16.17 -4.41 14.00
C GLN A 28 15.22 -3.46 13.29
N ASP A 29 15.27 -3.47 11.96
CA ASP A 29 14.18 -2.96 11.17
C ASP A 29 12.93 -3.74 11.58
N ASP A 30 12.05 -3.04 12.30
CA ASP A 30 10.74 -3.44 12.82
C ASP A 30 9.72 -3.77 11.71
N THR A 31 10.23 -4.10 10.51
CA THR A 31 9.47 -4.57 9.34
C THR A 31 9.33 -6.09 9.33
N THR A 32 10.04 -6.81 10.20
CA THR A 32 10.07 -8.28 10.21
C THR A 32 9.06 -8.96 11.16
N SER A 33 8.25 -8.23 11.93
CA SER A 33 7.39 -8.82 12.97
C SER A 33 5.88 -8.63 12.81
N ASN A 34 5.41 -7.80 11.88
CA ASN A 34 3.96 -7.62 11.65
C ASN A 34 3.53 -8.18 10.28
N PRO A 35 2.93 -9.38 10.24
CA PRO A 35 2.44 -10.01 9.01
C PRO A 35 1.47 -9.12 8.22
N ALA A 36 0.60 -8.35 8.88
CA ALA A 36 -0.33 -7.44 8.20
C ALA A 36 0.40 -6.31 7.47
N LYS A 37 1.44 -5.72 8.08
CA LYS A 37 2.27 -4.69 7.42
C LYS A 37 2.96 -5.25 6.18
N LYS A 38 3.51 -6.47 6.27
CA LYS A 38 4.17 -7.14 5.14
C LYS A 38 3.16 -7.48 4.04
N ASP A 39 2.03 -8.11 4.37
CA ASP A 39 0.98 -8.46 3.41
C ASP A 39 0.42 -7.21 2.71
N PHE A 40 0.33 -6.08 3.42
CA PHE A 40 -0.07 -4.80 2.83
C PHE A 40 0.95 -4.29 1.82
N ALA A 41 2.25 -4.27 2.18
CA ALA A 41 3.32 -3.85 1.29
C ALA A 41 3.41 -4.73 0.04
N ASP A 42 3.36 -6.06 0.21
CA ASP A 42 3.38 -7.03 -0.89
C ASP A 42 2.12 -6.92 -1.76
N GLY A 43 0.96 -6.71 -1.13
CA GLY A 43 -0.31 -6.49 -1.82
C GLY A 43 -0.27 -5.24 -2.70
N LYS A 44 0.21 -4.12 -2.15
CA LYS A 44 0.43 -2.88 -2.90
C LYS A 44 1.45 -3.04 -4.02
N SER A 45 2.55 -3.77 -3.80
CA SER A 45 3.53 -4.11 -4.84
C SER A 45 2.92 -4.94 -5.98
N ALA A 46 2.07 -5.91 -5.63
CA ALA A 46 1.32 -6.71 -6.60
C ALA A 46 0.34 -5.86 -7.43
N VAL A 47 -0.32 -4.85 -6.83
CA VAL A 47 -1.14 -3.87 -7.56
C VAL A 47 -0.31 -3.15 -8.63
N TYR A 48 0.83 -2.58 -8.25
CA TYR A 48 1.68 -1.85 -9.20
C TYR A 48 2.30 -2.74 -10.29
N SER A 49 2.46 -4.03 -9.99
CA SER A 49 2.94 -5.02 -10.97
C SER A 49 1.83 -5.64 -11.82
N GLY A 50 0.57 -5.20 -11.68
CA GLY A 50 -0.57 -5.75 -12.42
C GLY A 50 -1.02 -7.16 -11.99
N ARG A 51 -0.49 -7.70 -10.90
CA ARG A 51 -0.86 -9.03 -10.36
C ARG A 51 -2.08 -8.92 -9.46
N PHE A 52 -3.23 -8.55 -10.03
CA PHE A 52 -4.43 -8.16 -9.27
C PHE A 52 -5.01 -9.26 -8.39
N GLU A 53 -5.04 -10.52 -8.84
CA GLU A 53 -5.51 -11.64 -8.03
C GLU A 53 -4.61 -11.88 -6.81
N THR A 54 -3.29 -11.72 -6.99
CA THR A 54 -2.32 -11.80 -5.89
C THR A 54 -2.52 -10.65 -4.92
N ALA A 55 -2.71 -9.43 -5.41
CA ALA A 55 -3.01 -8.26 -4.60
C ALA A 55 -4.26 -8.49 -3.75
N ILE A 56 -5.36 -8.94 -4.35
CA ILE A 56 -6.62 -9.23 -3.65
C ILE A 56 -6.39 -10.25 -2.53
N ARG A 57 -5.68 -11.36 -2.80
CA ARG A 57 -5.41 -12.39 -1.79
C ARG A 57 -4.62 -11.84 -0.60
N LEU A 58 -3.57 -11.07 -0.84
CA LEU A 58 -2.73 -10.49 0.20
C LEU A 58 -3.49 -9.44 1.02
N LEU A 59 -4.14 -8.49 0.34
CA LEU A 59 -4.88 -7.41 0.98
C LEU A 59 -6.11 -7.93 1.74
N LYS A 60 -6.71 -9.06 1.32
CA LYS A 60 -7.75 -9.73 2.11
C LYS A 60 -7.27 -10.22 3.48
N LYS A 61 -6.00 -10.64 3.59
CA LYS A 61 -5.41 -10.99 4.89
C LYS A 61 -5.21 -9.75 5.76
N VAL A 62 -4.89 -8.61 5.14
CA VAL A 62 -4.77 -7.32 5.84
C VAL A 62 -6.11 -6.93 6.43
N VAL A 63 -7.18 -6.87 5.63
CA VAL A 63 -8.50 -6.44 6.14
C VAL A 63 -9.15 -7.45 7.09
N ALA A 64 -8.71 -8.71 7.10
CA ALA A 64 -9.12 -9.69 8.12
C ALA A 64 -8.54 -9.35 9.51
N GLN A 65 -7.34 -8.76 9.57
CA GLN A 65 -6.67 -8.33 10.80
C GLN A 65 -6.99 -6.88 11.15
N GLU A 66 -7.14 -6.03 10.13
CA GLU A 66 -7.40 -4.60 10.23
C GLU A 66 -8.65 -4.24 9.40
N PRO A 67 -9.87 -4.55 9.87
CA PRO A 67 -11.10 -4.35 9.09
C PRO A 67 -11.35 -2.89 8.68
N LYS A 68 -10.77 -1.94 9.43
CA LYS A 68 -10.87 -0.50 9.19
C LYS A 68 -9.69 0.07 8.38
N ASN A 69 -8.90 -0.77 7.71
CA ASN A 69 -7.84 -0.29 6.82
C ASN A 69 -8.43 0.16 5.47
N ALA A 70 -8.71 1.47 5.36
CA ALA A 70 -9.32 2.07 4.16
C ALA A 70 -8.46 1.89 2.90
N ASP A 71 -7.13 2.04 3.00
CA ASP A 71 -6.21 1.87 1.87
C ASP A 71 -6.24 0.43 1.34
N ALA A 72 -6.31 -0.57 2.23
CA ALA A 72 -6.36 -1.98 1.84
C ALA A 72 -7.66 -2.28 1.08
N HIS A 73 -8.81 -1.80 1.58
CA HIS A 73 -10.09 -1.90 0.86
C HIS A 73 -10.03 -1.16 -0.48
N ASN A 74 -9.37 0.00 -0.56
CA ASN A 74 -9.20 0.74 -1.81
C ASN A 74 -8.40 -0.06 -2.85
N TYR A 75 -7.28 -0.66 -2.46
CA TYR A 75 -6.48 -1.49 -3.36
C TYR A 75 -7.18 -2.80 -3.76
N ILE A 76 -8.01 -3.38 -2.89
CA ILE A 76 -8.88 -4.52 -3.26
C ILE A 76 -9.89 -4.07 -4.32
N GLY A 77 -10.57 -2.94 -4.10
CA GLY A 77 -11.54 -2.38 -5.05
C GLY A 77 -10.92 -2.05 -6.40
N PHE A 78 -9.74 -1.42 -6.39
CA PHE A 78 -8.96 -1.17 -7.59
C PHE A 78 -8.65 -2.47 -8.34
N SER A 79 -8.14 -3.47 -7.62
CA SER A 79 -7.76 -4.75 -8.21
C SER A 79 -8.97 -5.48 -8.82
N TYR A 80 -10.12 -5.50 -8.13
CA TYR A 80 -11.36 -6.07 -8.67
C TYR A 80 -11.84 -5.35 -9.94
N ARG A 81 -11.75 -4.02 -9.98
CA ARG A 81 -12.09 -3.22 -11.16
C ARG A 81 -11.19 -3.57 -12.35
N LYS A 82 -9.89 -3.77 -12.11
CA LYS A 82 -8.91 -4.11 -13.16
C LYS A 82 -9.16 -5.49 -13.76
N ILE A 83 -9.68 -6.46 -13.00
CA ILE A 83 -10.05 -7.80 -13.49
C ILE A 83 -11.53 -7.92 -13.89
N GLY A 84 -12.26 -6.80 -13.99
CA GLY A 84 -13.65 -6.78 -14.49
C GLY A 84 -14.71 -7.26 -13.49
N LYS A 85 -14.36 -7.48 -12.22
CA LYS A 85 -15.32 -7.85 -11.16
C LYS A 85 -15.93 -6.59 -10.55
N LEU A 86 -16.75 -5.89 -11.33
CA LEU A 86 -17.21 -4.52 -11.03
C LEU A 86 -18.07 -4.43 -9.76
N ASP A 87 -18.94 -5.41 -9.48
CA ASP A 87 -19.78 -5.42 -8.26
C ASP A 87 -18.95 -5.57 -6.98
N LEU A 88 -17.89 -6.38 -7.05
CA LEU A 88 -16.95 -6.54 -5.94
C LEU A 88 -16.13 -5.27 -5.73
N ALA A 89 -15.74 -4.59 -6.82
CA ALA A 89 -15.10 -3.29 -6.72
C ALA A 89 -16.00 -2.25 -6.04
N ALA A 90 -17.27 -2.17 -6.43
CA ALA A 90 -18.26 -1.28 -5.82
C ALA A 90 -18.41 -1.55 -4.32
N SER A 91 -18.50 -2.83 -3.94
CA SER A 91 -18.60 -3.25 -2.54
C SER A 91 -17.36 -2.85 -1.73
N SER A 92 -16.16 -2.99 -2.30
CA SER A 92 -14.92 -2.54 -1.66
C SER A 92 -14.87 -1.03 -1.47
N TYR A 93 -15.24 -0.22 -2.47
CA TYR A 93 -15.27 1.24 -2.30
C TYR A 93 -16.32 1.69 -1.27
N LYS A 94 -17.46 0.99 -1.17
CA LYS A 94 -18.42 1.24 -0.09
C LYS A 94 -17.78 1.06 1.30
N GLN A 95 -16.94 0.05 1.49
CA GLN A 95 -16.19 -0.12 2.73
C GLN A 95 -15.23 1.04 2.97
N VAL A 96 -14.48 1.48 1.95
CA VAL A 96 -13.59 2.65 2.06
C VAL A 96 -14.35 3.87 2.58
N PHE A 97 -15.48 4.22 1.96
CA PHE A 97 -16.24 5.41 2.35
C PHE A 97 -16.98 5.28 3.69
N SER A 98 -17.23 4.06 4.17
CA SER A 98 -17.72 3.85 5.53
C SER A 98 -16.66 4.11 6.61
N ILE A 99 -15.37 4.03 6.23
CA ILE A 99 -14.22 4.24 7.11
C ILE A 99 -13.69 5.68 6.99
N ASN A 100 -13.48 6.12 5.75
CA ASN A 100 -12.98 7.43 5.40
C ASN A 100 -13.77 7.99 4.20
N PRO A 101 -14.78 8.86 4.45
CA PRO A 101 -15.57 9.48 3.40
C PRO A 101 -14.78 10.33 2.39
N ASP A 102 -13.62 10.85 2.80
CA ASP A 102 -12.78 11.78 2.02
C ASP A 102 -11.55 11.10 1.41
N HIS A 103 -11.57 9.77 1.30
CA HIS A 103 -10.45 8.99 0.77
C HIS A 103 -10.22 9.29 -0.73
N LYS A 104 -9.27 10.18 -1.02
CA LYS A 104 -8.99 10.70 -2.37
C LYS A 104 -8.78 9.61 -3.43
N GLY A 105 -7.93 8.63 -3.15
CA GLY A 105 -7.67 7.54 -4.11
C GLY A 105 -8.90 6.66 -4.39
N ALA A 106 -9.86 6.59 -3.46
CA ALA A 106 -11.09 5.83 -3.68
C ALA A 106 -12.13 6.66 -4.43
N LEU A 107 -12.15 7.99 -4.24
CA LEU A 107 -12.94 8.89 -5.07
C LEU A 107 -12.51 8.81 -6.54
N GLU A 108 -11.19 8.81 -6.80
CA GLU A 108 -10.62 8.58 -8.14
C GLU A 108 -11.07 7.22 -8.70
N TYR A 109 -10.75 6.13 -8.00
CA TYR A 109 -10.97 4.79 -8.55
C TYR A 109 -12.43 4.37 -8.64
N GLN A 110 -13.30 4.85 -7.74
CA GLN A 110 -14.75 4.68 -7.87
C GLN A 110 -15.29 5.57 -9.00
N GLY A 111 -14.73 6.75 -9.22
CA GLY A 111 -15.05 7.58 -10.38
C GLY A 111 -14.79 6.83 -11.69
N GLU A 112 -13.61 6.21 -11.83
CA GLU A 112 -13.31 5.35 -12.98
C GLU A 112 -14.19 4.09 -13.06
N LEU A 113 -14.64 3.53 -11.93
CA LEU A 113 -15.63 2.45 -11.91
C LEU A 113 -16.95 2.93 -12.51
N PHE A 114 -17.43 4.11 -12.11
CA PHE A 114 -18.66 4.68 -12.64
C PHE A 114 -18.58 4.91 -14.15
N LEU A 115 -17.45 5.38 -14.67
CA LEU A 115 -17.23 5.49 -16.12
C LEU A 115 -17.31 4.14 -16.82
N LYS A 116 -16.70 3.08 -16.26
CA LYS A 116 -16.82 1.71 -16.80
C LYS A 116 -18.26 1.19 -16.82
N LEU A 117 -19.11 1.68 -15.92
CA LEU A 117 -20.53 1.35 -15.84
C LEU A 117 -21.41 2.32 -16.66
N GLY A 118 -20.82 3.27 -17.38
CA GLY A 118 -21.55 4.30 -18.12
C GLY A 118 -22.19 5.40 -17.26
N ASN A 119 -21.91 5.41 -15.96
CA ASN A 119 -22.44 6.40 -15.01
C ASN A 119 -21.54 7.65 -14.96
N LEU A 120 -21.65 8.51 -15.98
CA LEU A 120 -20.92 9.78 -16.00
C LEU A 120 -21.29 10.71 -14.84
N SER A 121 -22.54 10.69 -14.39
CA SER A 121 -23.00 11.52 -13.27
C SER A 121 -22.24 11.20 -11.99
N GLY A 122 -22.17 9.91 -11.62
CA GLY A 122 -21.45 9.49 -10.42
C GLY A 122 -19.95 9.80 -10.48
N ALA A 123 -19.33 9.71 -11.66
CA ALA A 123 -17.93 10.12 -11.82
C ALA A 123 -17.74 11.62 -11.57
N ASN A 124 -18.64 12.47 -12.07
CA ASN A 124 -18.62 13.91 -11.84
C ASN A 124 -18.89 14.28 -10.37
N GLU A 125 -19.73 13.53 -9.65
CA GLU A 125 -19.93 13.72 -8.22
C GLU A 125 -18.64 13.47 -7.42
N ASN A 126 -17.89 12.41 -7.75
CA ASN A 126 -16.59 12.14 -7.13
C ASN A 126 -15.55 13.20 -7.52
N LEU A 127 -15.57 13.68 -8.76
CA LEU A 127 -14.72 14.78 -9.21
C LEU A 127 -14.97 16.05 -8.38
N ALA A 128 -16.23 16.44 -8.21
CA ALA A 128 -16.59 17.63 -7.43
C ALA A 128 -16.16 17.52 -5.96
N LYS A 129 -16.17 16.31 -5.37
CA LYS A 129 -15.60 16.07 -4.04
C LYS A 129 -14.08 16.25 -4.04
N LEU A 130 -13.37 15.68 -5.01
CA LEU A 130 -11.91 15.82 -5.14
C LEU A 130 -11.49 17.29 -5.30
N GLU A 131 -12.25 18.09 -6.07
CA GLU A 131 -12.00 19.53 -6.23
C GLU A 131 -12.07 20.30 -4.91
N LYS A 132 -12.96 19.90 -4.00
CA LYS A 132 -13.04 20.49 -2.65
C LYS A 132 -11.89 20.03 -1.75
N LEU A 133 -11.47 18.77 -1.86
CA LEU A 133 -10.44 18.16 -1.01
C LEU A 133 -9.00 18.48 -1.44
N CYS A 134 -8.83 19.02 -2.66
CA CYS A 134 -7.55 19.35 -3.25
C CYS A 134 -7.49 20.86 -3.54
N PRO A 135 -7.17 21.70 -2.53
CA PRO A 135 -7.08 23.16 -2.69
C PRO A 135 -5.98 23.60 -3.67
N SER A 136 -5.03 22.71 -3.94
CA SER A 136 -4.14 22.72 -5.11
C SER A 136 -4.28 21.39 -5.86
N THR A 137 -3.87 21.33 -7.13
CA THR A 137 -3.98 20.11 -7.93
C THR A 137 -3.31 18.92 -7.24
N CYS A 138 -4.09 17.88 -6.97
CA CYS A 138 -3.60 16.58 -6.51
C CYS A 138 -3.65 15.55 -7.64
N LYS A 139 -2.89 14.46 -7.51
CA LYS A 139 -2.78 13.42 -8.53
C LYS A 139 -4.16 12.84 -8.86
N GLU A 140 -4.92 12.48 -7.84
CA GLU A 140 -6.25 11.85 -7.94
C GLU A 140 -7.23 12.71 -8.75
N LEU A 141 -7.20 14.03 -8.50
CA LEU A 141 -8.01 15.00 -9.22
C LEU A 141 -7.64 15.05 -10.72
N ALA A 142 -6.34 15.09 -11.03
CA ALA A 142 -5.87 15.12 -12.41
C ALA A 142 -6.20 13.83 -13.17
N GLU A 143 -6.02 12.67 -12.52
CA GLU A 143 -6.32 11.35 -13.09
C GLU A 143 -7.81 11.19 -13.40
N LEU A 144 -8.70 11.55 -12.47
CA LEU A 144 -10.14 11.45 -12.71
C LEU A 144 -10.63 12.45 -13.78
N LYS A 145 -10.09 13.69 -13.80
CA LYS A 145 -10.40 14.65 -14.88
C LYS A 145 -10.05 14.08 -16.25
N ARG A 146 -8.87 13.48 -16.37
CA ARG A 146 -8.42 12.85 -17.63
C ARG A 146 -9.33 11.69 -18.02
N ALA A 147 -9.64 10.79 -17.08
CA ALA A 147 -10.52 9.65 -17.35
C ALA A 147 -11.93 10.09 -17.81
N ILE A 148 -12.49 11.16 -17.22
CA ILE A 148 -13.78 11.72 -17.63
C ILE A 148 -13.69 12.32 -19.04
N ALA A 149 -12.63 13.07 -19.35
CA ALA A 149 -12.43 13.63 -20.69
C ALA A 149 -12.30 12.55 -21.77
N ASP A 150 -11.55 11.47 -21.50
CA ASP A 150 -11.41 10.34 -22.42
C ASP A 150 -12.75 9.62 -22.63
N PHE A 151 -13.53 9.46 -21.55
CA PHE A 151 -14.86 8.86 -21.63
C PHE A 151 -15.82 9.71 -22.47
N THR A 152 -15.85 11.04 -22.26
CA THR A 152 -16.74 11.93 -23.00
C THR A 152 -16.35 12.04 -24.47
N ALA A 153 -15.05 12.05 -24.81
CA ALA A 153 -14.60 12.04 -26.20
C ALA A 153 -15.06 10.78 -26.95
N THR A 154 -15.11 9.62 -26.27
CA THR A 154 -15.48 8.33 -26.88
C THR A 154 -16.98 8.01 -26.85
N HIS A 155 -17.77 8.77 -26.07
CA HIS A 155 -19.20 8.52 -25.85
C HIS A 155 -20.11 9.73 -26.16
N GLY A 156 -19.55 10.93 -26.28
CA GLY A 156 -20.26 12.18 -26.58
C GLY A 156 -20.76 12.25 -28.03
N ASP A 157 -20.01 11.67 -28.97
CA ASP A 157 -20.37 11.65 -30.40
C ASP A 157 -21.62 10.81 -30.72
N ARG A 158 -22.08 9.97 -29.79
CA ARG A 158 -23.26 9.10 -30.00
C ARG A 158 -24.61 9.79 -29.81
N LYS A 159 -24.63 11.07 -29.39
CA LYS A 159 -25.87 11.85 -29.21
C LYS A 159 -26.20 12.76 -30.40
N GLY A 160 -25.40 12.73 -31.47
CA GLY A 160 -25.47 13.68 -32.58
C GLY A 160 -25.82 13.15 -33.96
N ASN A 161 -26.33 11.91 -34.10
CA ASN A 161 -26.78 11.36 -35.40
C ASN A 161 -28.15 10.70 -35.28
#